data_AF-A0A7S0W3K3-F1
#
_entry.id   AF-A0A7S0W3K3-F1
#
_cell.length_a   1.000
_cell.length_b   1.000
_cell.length_c   1.000
_cell.angle_alpha   90.00
_cell.angle_beta   90.00
_cell.angle_gamma   90.00
#
_symmetry.space_group_name_H-M   'P 1'
#
loop_
_entity.id
_entity.type
_entity.pdbx_description
1 polymer ?
#
loop_
_entity_poly.entity_id
_entity_poly.type
_entity_poly.pdbx_seq_one_letter_code
_entity_poly.pdbx_strand_id
1 'polypeptide(L)'
;MGPAVAQAVAGRAVFSDLTFNDTSTSVTILFETPESCGRTVTASAVASTHPAVRIEALNGVSDIKGGLAFGEQPNIAFKDAMGVTVTASSAIVTASVCAGTGPSGSGELRGTLSISATHGVARFTDLALDIKGDYSLCFASQSFLPVNLSVTVIQ
;
A
#
# COMPACT_ATOMS: atom_id res chain seq x y z
N MET A 1 0.18 9.17 -21.53
CA MET A 1 -0.51 9.13 -22.83
C MET A 1 0.43 9.70 -23.87
N GLY A 2 1.08 8.83 -24.66
CA GLY A 2 1.97 9.22 -25.77
C GLY A 2 1.19 9.35 -27.08
N PRO A 3 1.86 9.68 -28.20
CA PRO A 3 1.18 9.82 -29.49
C PRO A 3 0.56 8.49 -29.96
N ALA A 4 -0.73 8.51 -30.31
CA ALA A 4 -1.46 7.34 -30.80
C ALA A 4 -1.07 6.93 -32.24
N VAL A 5 -0.23 7.72 -32.90
CA VAL A 5 0.24 7.49 -34.28
C VAL A 5 1.72 7.84 -34.36
N ALA A 6 2.53 6.95 -34.92
CA ALA A 6 3.93 7.21 -35.27
C ALA A 6 4.15 6.96 -36.76
N GLN A 7 4.79 7.89 -37.46
CA GLN A 7 5.18 7.67 -38.84
C GLN A 7 6.39 6.73 -38.90
N ALA A 8 6.36 5.78 -39.85
CA ALA A 8 7.49 4.90 -40.07
C ALA A 8 8.59 5.63 -40.87
N VAL A 9 9.81 5.65 -40.33
CA VAL A 9 11.01 6.12 -41.04
C VAL A 9 11.88 4.90 -41.31
N ALA A 10 12.24 4.67 -42.58
CA ALA A 10 12.96 3.46 -43.02
C ALA A 10 12.34 2.13 -42.54
N GLY A 11 11.00 2.05 -42.55
CA GLY A 11 10.26 0.85 -42.14
C GLY A 11 10.14 0.64 -40.62
N ARG A 12 10.57 1.61 -39.80
CA ARG A 12 10.47 1.56 -38.34
C ARG A 12 9.58 2.69 -37.81
N ALA A 13 8.52 2.33 -37.10
CA ALA A 13 7.75 3.26 -36.27
C ALA A 13 8.25 3.17 -34.81
N VAL A 14 8.42 4.31 -34.14
CA VAL A 14 8.90 4.40 -32.75
C VAL A 14 7.91 5.20 -31.93
N PHE A 15 7.52 4.65 -30.77
CA PHE A 15 6.67 5.31 -29.79
C PHE A 15 7.47 5.45 -28.50
N SER A 16 8.06 6.63 -28.26
CA SER A 16 8.99 6.88 -27.15
C SER A 16 8.31 7.22 -25.83
N ASP A 17 7.06 7.69 -25.86
CA ASP A 17 6.39 8.31 -24.71
C ASP A 17 5.12 7.55 -24.28
N LEU A 18 5.07 6.25 -24.56
CA LEU A 18 3.98 5.40 -24.08
C LEU A 18 4.07 5.27 -22.56
N THR A 19 3.07 5.84 -21.87
CA THR A 19 2.90 5.68 -20.43
C THR A 19 1.56 5.05 -20.13
N PHE A 20 1.57 4.06 -19.24
CA PHE A 20 0.39 3.36 -18.72
C PHE A 20 0.12 3.89 -17.32
N ASN A 21 -1.12 4.30 -17.07
CA ASN A 21 -1.60 4.68 -15.73
C ASN A 21 -2.66 3.70 -15.24
N ASP A 22 -2.55 2.45 -15.71
CA ASP A 22 -3.46 1.36 -15.36
C ASP A 22 -2.78 0.50 -14.29
N THR A 23 -3.52 0.17 -13.23
CA THR A 23 -3.06 -0.73 -12.16
C THR A 23 -3.08 -2.20 -12.56
N SER A 24 -3.48 -2.51 -13.80
CA SER A 24 -3.51 -3.85 -14.37
C SER A 24 -2.13 -4.49 -14.44
N THR A 25 -2.04 -5.78 -14.12
CA THR A 25 -0.80 -6.56 -14.12
C THR A 25 -0.22 -6.80 -15.52
N SER A 26 -1.03 -6.61 -16.56
CA SER A 26 -0.61 -6.70 -17.96
C SER A 26 -1.44 -5.75 -18.83
N VAL A 27 -0.81 -5.20 -19.87
CA VAL A 27 -1.47 -4.39 -20.89
C VAL A 27 -1.08 -4.92 -22.26
N THR A 28 -2.07 -5.19 -23.11
CA THR A 28 -1.85 -5.50 -24.52
C THR A 28 -1.92 -4.22 -25.33
N ILE A 29 -0.86 -3.94 -26.07
CA ILE A 29 -0.79 -2.81 -27.00
C ILE A 29 -1.03 -3.36 -28.40
N LEU A 30 -2.05 -2.82 -29.05
CA LEU A 30 -2.36 -3.13 -30.43
C LEU A 30 -1.72 -2.06 -31.33
N PHE A 31 -0.83 -2.49 -32.22
CA PHE A 31 -0.32 -1.63 -33.29
C PHE A 31 -0.95 -2.05 -34.61
N GLU A 32 -1.68 -1.12 -35.22
CA GLU A 32 -2.32 -1.29 -36.53
C GLU A 32 -1.57 -0.48 -37.58
N THR A 33 -1.36 -1.09 -38.75
CA THR A 33 -0.93 -0.36 -39.94
C THR A 33 -2.17 0.08 -40.73
N PRO A 34 -2.07 1.13 -41.58
CA PRO A 34 -3.17 1.49 -42.47
C PRO A 34 -3.68 0.27 -43.25
N GLU A 35 -4.98 0.24 -43.54
CA GLU A 35 -5.67 -0.91 -44.15
C GLU A 35 -4.99 -1.44 -45.43
N SER A 36 -4.27 -0.58 -46.16
CA SER A 36 -3.47 -0.92 -47.33
C SER A 36 -2.31 -1.89 -47.07
N CYS A 37 -1.88 -2.06 -45.81
CA CYS A 37 -0.84 -3.01 -45.41
C CYS A 37 -1.39 -4.25 -44.68
N GLY A 38 -2.61 -4.21 -44.14
CA GLY A 38 -3.33 -5.37 -43.57
C GLY A 38 -2.61 -6.13 -42.45
N ARG A 39 -1.60 -5.54 -41.81
CA ARG A 39 -0.80 -6.21 -40.78
C ARG A 39 -1.05 -5.58 -39.42
N THR A 40 -1.42 -6.44 -38.49
CA THR A 40 -1.51 -6.12 -37.06
C THR A 40 -0.29 -6.69 -36.35
N VAL A 41 0.32 -5.90 -35.49
CA VAL A 41 1.37 -6.36 -34.58
C VAL A 41 0.88 -6.14 -33.16
N THR A 42 0.73 -7.22 -32.41
CA THR A 42 0.43 -7.16 -30.98
C THR A 42 1.74 -7.15 -30.19
N ALA A 43 1.84 -6.24 -29.23
CA ALA A 43 2.90 -6.29 -28.23
C ALA A 43 2.25 -6.42 -26.85
N SER A 44 2.76 -7.32 -26.03
CA SER A 44 2.33 -7.44 -24.64
C SER A 44 3.38 -6.78 -23.77
N ALA A 45 2.95 -5.80 -22.97
CA ALA A 45 3.74 -5.25 -21.89
C ALA A 45 3.21 -5.84 -20.58
N VAL A 46 4.08 -6.47 -19.79
CA VAL A 46 3.74 -6.92 -18.44
C VAL A 46 4.21 -5.82 -17.49
N ALA A 47 3.31 -5.33 -16.64
CA ALA A 47 3.73 -4.44 -15.56
C ALA A 47 4.64 -5.26 -14.63
N SER A 48 5.85 -4.76 -14.33
CA SER A 48 6.71 -5.39 -13.33
C SER A 48 6.08 -5.20 -11.96
N THR A 49 5.20 -6.13 -11.55
CA THR A 49 4.66 -6.15 -10.20
C THR A 49 5.70 -6.76 -9.29
N HIS A 50 6.42 -5.92 -8.54
CA HIS A 50 7.25 -6.42 -7.45
C HIS A 50 6.32 -6.86 -6.30
N PRO A 51 6.41 -8.10 -5.81
CA PRO A 51 5.59 -8.54 -4.70
C PRO A 51 5.96 -7.74 -3.44
N ALA A 52 4.97 -7.54 -2.56
CA ALA A 52 5.25 -7.01 -1.24
C ALA A 52 6.11 -8.01 -0.45
N VAL A 53 7.19 -7.53 0.16
CA VAL A 53 8.11 -8.34 0.97
C VAL A 53 8.13 -7.93 2.44
N ARG A 54 7.59 -6.74 2.76
CA ARG A 54 7.46 -6.26 4.13
C ARG A 54 6.27 -5.31 4.28
N ILE A 55 5.89 -5.07 5.53
CA ILE A 55 5.03 -3.96 5.92
C ILE A 55 5.87 -2.87 6.60
N GLU A 56 5.45 -1.61 6.49
CA GLU A 56 6.15 -0.45 7.04
C GLU A 56 5.13 0.61 7.46
N ALA A 57 5.33 1.26 8.62
CA ALA A 57 4.48 2.37 9.04
C ALA A 57 4.85 3.63 8.23
N LEU A 58 3.85 4.29 7.63
CA LEU A 58 4.05 5.52 6.86
C LEU A 58 4.06 6.77 7.73
N ASN A 59 3.36 6.71 8.86
CA ASN A 59 3.25 7.80 9.82
C ASN A 59 3.14 7.23 11.23
N GLY A 60 3.34 8.10 12.22
CA GLY A 60 3.29 7.74 13.62
C GLY A 60 1.87 7.68 14.16
N VAL A 61 1.78 7.71 15.49
CA VAL A 61 0.52 7.90 16.22
C VAL A 61 0.74 9.03 17.21
N SER A 62 -0.18 9.98 17.27
CA SER A 62 -0.09 11.15 18.15
C SER A 62 -1.48 11.56 18.66
N ASP A 63 -1.51 12.48 19.62
CA ASP A 63 -2.73 12.96 20.29
C ASP A 63 -3.56 11.84 20.93
N ILE A 64 -2.90 11.03 21.75
CA ILE A 64 -3.49 9.85 22.37
C ILE A 64 -4.02 10.21 23.76
N LYS A 65 -5.34 10.45 23.83
CA LYS A 65 -6.05 10.73 25.08
C LYS A 65 -6.90 9.55 25.48
N GLY A 66 -6.87 9.18 26.76
CA GLY A 66 -7.63 8.05 27.29
C GLY A 66 -9.11 8.10 26.90
N GLY A 67 -9.58 7.04 26.25
CA GLY A 67 -10.97 6.85 25.86
C GLY A 67 -11.38 7.56 24.56
N LEU A 68 -10.46 8.28 23.92
CA LEU A 68 -10.67 8.94 22.63
C LEU A 68 -9.88 8.20 21.54
N ALA A 69 -10.36 8.30 20.30
CA ALA A 69 -9.57 7.90 19.13
C ALA A 69 -8.30 8.75 19.06
N PHE A 70 -7.19 8.15 18.62
CA PHE A 70 -5.94 8.86 18.39
C PHE A 70 -6.17 9.98 17.37
N GLY A 71 -5.59 11.17 17.61
CA GLY A 71 -5.73 12.29 16.68
C GLY A 71 -5.00 12.02 15.36
N GLU A 72 -3.79 11.46 15.42
CA GLU A 72 -3.12 10.90 14.25
C GLU A 72 -3.20 9.37 14.27
N GLN A 73 -3.86 8.80 13.26
CA GLN A 73 -4.03 7.37 13.11
C GLN A 73 -2.90 6.76 12.25
N PRO A 74 -2.43 5.55 12.58
CA PRO A 74 -1.34 4.92 11.85
C PRO A 74 -1.78 4.40 10.47
N ASN A 75 -0.92 4.57 9.48
CA ASN A 75 -1.07 3.93 8.17
C ASN A 75 0.06 2.94 7.92
N ILE A 76 -0.28 1.72 7.51
CA ILE A 76 0.68 0.65 7.27
C ILE A 76 0.72 0.32 5.77
N ALA A 77 1.88 0.49 5.14
CA ALA A 77 2.09 0.23 3.73
C ALA A 77 2.75 -1.12 3.48
N PHE A 78 2.34 -1.77 2.40
CA PHE A 78 3.00 -2.96 1.86
C PHE A 78 4.11 -2.51 0.91
N LYS A 79 5.35 -2.87 1.20
CA LYS A 79 6.55 -2.45 0.47
C LYS A 79 7.21 -3.60 -0.25
N ASP A 80 7.70 -3.35 -1.46
CA ASP A 80 8.58 -4.27 -2.17
C ASP A 80 10.03 -4.20 -1.64
N ALA A 81 10.92 -5.01 -2.23
CA ALA A 81 12.32 -5.07 -1.84
C ALA A 81 13.08 -3.72 -2.03
N MET A 82 12.57 -2.83 -2.88
CA MET A 82 13.15 -1.51 -3.15
C MET A 82 12.53 -0.40 -2.27
N GLY A 83 11.50 -0.73 -1.48
CA GLY A 83 10.79 0.23 -0.62
C GLY A 83 9.67 1.00 -1.32
N VAL A 84 9.29 0.58 -2.52
CA VAL A 84 8.13 1.12 -3.23
C VAL A 84 6.85 0.49 -2.69
N THR A 85 5.79 1.27 -2.55
CA THR A 85 4.48 0.76 -2.11
C THR A 85 3.85 -0.09 -3.21
N VAL A 86 3.49 -1.32 -2.88
CA VAL A 86 2.84 -2.26 -3.79
C VAL A 86 1.34 -1.96 -3.82
N THR A 87 0.91 -1.10 -4.75
CA THR A 87 -0.47 -0.59 -4.81
C THR A 87 -1.52 -1.66 -5.06
N ALA A 88 -1.14 -2.79 -5.68
CA ALA A 88 -1.99 -3.94 -5.90
C ALA A 88 -2.25 -4.78 -4.63
N SER A 89 -1.54 -4.53 -3.53
CA SER A 89 -1.74 -5.29 -2.29
C SER A 89 -3.08 -4.93 -1.63
N SER A 90 -3.88 -5.96 -1.36
CA SER A 90 -5.15 -5.90 -0.61
C SER A 90 -5.09 -6.72 0.69
N ALA A 91 -3.89 -7.08 1.14
CA ALA A 91 -3.69 -7.88 2.34
C ALA A 91 -4.21 -7.15 3.60
N ILE A 92 -4.58 -7.94 4.62
CA ILE A 92 -5.14 -7.44 5.88
C ILE A 92 -4.00 -7.15 6.86
N VAL A 93 -4.08 -5.99 7.51
CA VAL A 93 -3.25 -5.64 8.66
C VAL A 93 -4.10 -5.68 9.92
N THR A 94 -3.62 -6.37 10.95
CA THR A 94 -4.23 -6.41 12.28
C THR A 94 -3.38 -5.60 13.26
N ALA A 95 -4.01 -4.68 13.98
CA ALA A 95 -3.43 -3.88 15.05
C ALA A 95 -3.76 -4.51 16.41
N SER A 96 -2.78 -4.51 17.32
CA SER A 96 -2.94 -4.95 18.70
C SER A 96 -1.98 -4.21 19.63
N VAL A 97 -2.14 -4.38 20.94
CA VAL A 97 -1.06 -4.05 21.90
C VAL A 97 -0.08 -5.21 21.93
N CYS A 98 1.22 -4.91 21.82
CA CYS A 98 2.27 -5.90 21.92
C CYS A 98 2.27 -6.55 23.31
N ALA A 99 2.46 -7.87 23.35
CA ALA A 99 2.50 -8.64 24.59
C ALA A 99 3.55 -8.08 25.57
N GLY A 100 3.19 -8.01 26.84
CA GLY A 100 4.08 -7.52 27.91
C GLY A 100 4.25 -6.00 27.96
N THR A 101 3.45 -5.23 27.22
CA THR A 101 3.44 -3.76 27.29
C THR A 101 2.09 -3.24 27.80
N GLY A 102 2.07 -1.98 28.25
CA GLY A 102 0.92 -1.38 28.89
C GLY A 102 0.91 -1.50 30.42
N PRO A 103 0.11 -0.66 31.10
CA PRO A 103 -0.09 -0.71 32.54
C PRO A 103 -0.80 -2.00 32.99
N SER A 104 -0.61 -2.35 34.25
CA SER A 104 -1.22 -3.52 34.91
C SER A 104 -2.75 -3.41 34.86
N GLY A 105 -3.40 -4.30 34.12
CA GLY A 105 -4.81 -4.15 33.73
C GLY A 105 -4.86 -3.71 32.28
N SER A 106 -5.02 -4.69 31.38
CA SER A 106 -4.88 -4.55 29.94
C SER A 106 -5.72 -3.39 29.40
N GLY A 107 -5.07 -2.26 29.07
CA GLY A 107 -5.64 -1.30 28.15
C GLY A 107 -5.75 -1.99 26.80
N GLU A 108 -6.95 -2.40 26.45
CA GLU A 108 -7.21 -3.05 25.16
C GLU A 108 -7.23 -1.98 24.07
N LEU A 109 -6.57 -2.26 22.95
CA LEU A 109 -6.73 -1.44 21.75
C LEU A 109 -8.17 -1.58 21.27
N ARG A 110 -8.87 -0.46 21.09
CA ARG A 110 -10.26 -0.43 20.61
C ARG A 110 -10.34 0.16 19.21
N GLY A 111 -11.51 0.04 18.58
CA GLY A 111 -11.78 0.49 17.23
C GLY A 111 -11.72 -0.65 16.21
N THR A 112 -11.47 -0.30 14.96
CA THR A 112 -11.34 -1.24 13.84
C THR A 112 -9.92 -1.82 13.82
N LEU A 113 -9.75 -2.97 14.47
CA LEU A 113 -8.43 -3.58 14.66
C LEU A 113 -7.89 -4.32 13.44
N SER A 114 -8.73 -4.63 12.45
CA SER A 114 -8.30 -5.30 11.21
C SER A 114 -8.82 -4.53 10.01
N ILE A 115 -7.93 -4.17 9.09
CA ILE A 115 -8.31 -3.47 7.87
C ILE A 115 -7.56 -4.02 6.66
N SER A 116 -8.25 -4.16 5.53
CA SER A 116 -7.63 -4.49 4.24
C SER A 116 -6.93 -3.26 3.65
N ALA A 117 -5.79 -3.49 3.02
CA ALA A 117 -5.10 -2.44 2.29
C ALA A 117 -5.89 -1.98 1.06
N THR A 118 -5.89 -0.67 0.82
CA THR A 118 -6.38 -0.06 -0.41
C THR A 118 -5.23 0.74 -1.02
N HIS A 119 -4.94 0.52 -2.31
CA HIS A 119 -3.72 1.03 -2.95
C HIS A 119 -2.44 0.67 -2.17
N GLY A 120 -2.38 -0.54 -1.60
CA GLY A 120 -1.22 -1.02 -0.85
C GLY A 120 -1.04 -0.39 0.54
N VAL A 121 -2.03 0.34 1.05
CA VAL A 121 -1.98 0.98 2.38
C VAL A 121 -3.22 0.60 3.20
N ALA A 122 -2.99 0.04 4.38
CA ALA A 122 -3.98 -0.17 5.42
C ALA A 122 -4.09 1.11 6.28
N ARG A 123 -5.27 1.74 6.32
CA ARG A 123 -5.50 3.03 6.99
C ARG A 123 -6.43 2.89 8.18
N PHE A 124 -5.88 2.92 9.38
CA PHE A 124 -6.69 2.92 10.59
C PHE A 124 -7.35 4.29 10.78
N THR A 125 -8.54 4.33 11.39
CA THR A 125 -9.32 5.58 11.52
C THR A 125 -9.87 5.84 12.92
N ASP A 126 -9.91 4.81 13.77
CA ASP A 126 -10.63 4.83 15.03
C ASP A 126 -9.90 4.05 16.14
N LEU A 127 -8.59 3.81 16.00
CA LEU A 127 -7.82 3.18 17.06
C LEU A 127 -7.80 4.07 18.29
N ALA A 128 -8.03 3.46 19.45
CA ALA A 128 -8.14 4.14 20.74
C ALA A 128 -7.58 3.28 21.87
N LEU A 129 -7.09 3.94 22.92
CA LEU A 129 -6.68 3.34 24.20
C LEU A 129 -7.36 4.10 25.33
N ASP A 130 -7.76 3.40 26.39
CA ASP A 130 -8.54 3.95 27.49
C ASP A 130 -7.70 4.27 28.73
N ILE A 131 -6.68 3.45 29.01
CA ILE A 131 -5.86 3.58 30.21
C ILE A 131 -4.60 4.39 29.91
N LYS A 132 -4.27 5.33 30.82
CA LYS A 132 -3.03 6.10 30.79
C LYS A 132 -1.83 5.18 30.97
N GLY A 133 -0.83 5.30 30.11
CA GLY A 133 0.41 4.52 30.21
C GLY A 133 1.19 4.48 28.91
N ASP A 134 2.32 3.79 28.96
CA ASP A 134 3.17 3.54 27.79
C ASP A 134 2.82 2.17 27.18
N TYR A 135 2.60 2.16 25.87
CA TYR A 135 2.22 0.99 25.10
C TYR A 135 3.16 0.82 23.90
N SER A 136 3.26 -0.42 23.41
CA SER A 136 3.74 -0.69 22.07
C SER A 136 2.58 -1.24 21.25
N LEU A 137 2.21 -0.56 20.17
CA LEU A 137 1.26 -1.05 19.19
C LEU A 137 1.96 -1.98 18.21
N CYS A 138 1.40 -3.15 17.97
CA CYS A 138 1.89 -4.18 17.07
C CYS A 138 0.98 -4.25 15.84
N PHE A 139 1.54 -4.11 14.64
CA PHE A 139 0.83 -4.26 13.37
C PHE A 139 1.35 -5.49 12.65
N ALA A 140 0.48 -6.47 12.43
CA ALA A 140 0.84 -7.75 11.83
C ALA A 140 0.02 -8.03 10.57
N SER A 141 0.64 -8.75 9.63
CA SER A 141 -0.01 -9.33 8.45
C SER A 141 0.60 -10.72 8.23
N GLN A 142 -0.22 -11.69 7.80
CA GLN A 142 0.07 -13.14 7.90
C GLN A 142 1.41 -13.63 7.33
N SER A 143 2.06 -12.86 6.45
CA SER A 143 3.31 -13.25 5.78
C SER A 143 4.47 -12.27 5.98
N PHE A 144 4.31 -11.28 6.87
CA PHE A 144 5.32 -10.23 7.10
C PHE A 144 5.69 -10.13 8.57
N LEU A 145 6.93 -9.70 8.83
CA LEU A 145 7.35 -9.34 10.18
C LEU A 145 6.48 -8.17 10.70
N PRO A 146 6.04 -8.21 11.97
CA PRO A 146 5.29 -7.12 12.55
C PRO A 146 6.08 -5.81 12.60
N VAL A 147 5.36 -4.70 12.52
CA VAL A 147 5.90 -3.36 12.78
C VAL A 147 5.34 -2.87 14.11
N ASN A 148 6.21 -2.28 14.94
CA ASN A 148 5.83 -1.79 16.26
C ASN A 148 5.91 -0.26 16.32
N LEU A 149 4.96 0.38 16.99
CA LEU A 149 4.96 1.80 17.30
C LEU A 149 4.82 2.02 18.81
N SER A 150 5.77 2.70 19.43
CA SER A 150 5.70 3.08 20.84
C SER A 150 4.84 4.32 21.00
N VAL A 151 3.93 4.28 21.97
CA VAL A 151 2.97 5.36 22.21
C VAL A 151 2.74 5.57 23.71
N THR A 152 2.42 6.80 24.09
CA THR A 152 2.05 7.15 25.47
C THR A 152 0.64 7.72 25.49
N VAL A 153 -0.25 7.08 26.24
CA VAL A 153 -1.60 7.58 26.49
C VAL A 153 -1.52 8.61 27.61
N ILE A 154 -2.02 9.81 27.35
CA ILE A 154 -2.19 10.87 28.35
C ILE A 154 -3.66 11.01 28.77
N GLN A 155 -3.90 11.61 29.94
CA GLN A 155 -5.25 11.99 30.37
C GLN A 155 -5.62 13.35 29.79
#